data_AF-W1WN29-F1
#
_entry.id   AF-W1WN29-F1
#
_cell.length_a   1.000
_cell.length_b   1.000
_cell.length_c   1.000
_cell.angle_alpha   90.00
_cell.angle_beta   90.00
_cell.angle_gamma   90.00
#
_symmetry.space_group_name_H-M   'P 1'
#
loop_
_entity.id
_entity.type
_entity.pdbx_description
1 polymer ?
#
loop_
_entity_poly.entity_id
_entity_poly.type
_entity_poly.pdbx_seq_one_letter_code
_entity_poly.pdbx_strand_id
1 'polypeptide(L)'
;VIFTMIMGNAFAAFAMITSAIGIPMLVVAHGANPAAVGAIAMLAGYCGTLMTPMAANFNIVPVALLEMRDQYGVIKAQLPIALIMLVLNILLMYYFI
;
A
#
# COMPACT_ATOMS: atom_id res chain seq x y z
N VAL A 1 2.86 -4.69 -0.90
CA VAL A 1 1.71 -4.57 -1.85
C VAL A 1 0.89 -5.85 -1.92
N ILE A 2 1.46 -7.00 -2.29
CA ILE A 2 0.68 -8.26 -2.37
C ILE A 2 0.04 -8.62 -1.03
N PHE A 3 0.81 -8.55 0.05
CA PHE A 3 0.29 -8.82 1.39
C PHE A 3 -0.82 -7.84 1.82
N THR A 4 -0.68 -6.56 1.47
CA THR A 4 -1.67 -5.52 1.79
C THR A 4 -2.94 -5.68 0.95
N MET A 5 -2.85 -6.26 -0.25
CA MET A 5 -4.00 -6.69 -1.06
C MET A 5 -4.77 -7.84 -0.41
N ILE A 6 -4.08 -8.83 0.14
CA ILE A 6 -4.69 -9.98 0.83
C ILE A 6 -5.37 -9.54 2.13
N MET A 7 -4.70 -8.69 2.91
CA MET A 7 -5.21 -8.26 4.21
C MET A 7 -6.32 -7.20 4.11
N GLY A 8 -6.44 -6.49 2.99
CA GLY A 8 -7.46 -5.43 2.84
C GLY A 8 -7.18 -4.17 3.65
N ASN A 9 -6.03 -4.08 4.34
CA ASN A 9 -5.68 -2.96 5.20
C ASN A 9 -4.15 -2.76 5.30
N ALA A 10 -3.68 -1.59 4.86
CA ALA A 10 -2.26 -1.23 4.84
C ALA A 10 -1.68 -1.03 6.25
N PHE A 11 -2.45 -0.53 7.20
CA PHE A 11 -1.97 -0.22 8.55
C PHE A 11 -1.60 -1.50 9.31
N ALA A 12 -2.48 -2.50 9.28
CA ALA A 12 -2.22 -3.80 9.90
C ALA A 12 -1.06 -4.53 9.22
N ALA A 13 -1.05 -4.54 7.88
CA ALA A 13 -0.01 -5.18 7.11
C ALA A 13 1.36 -4.50 7.24
N PHE A 14 1.40 -3.18 7.41
CA PHE A 14 2.63 -2.41 7.63
C PHE A 14 3.31 -2.84 8.94
N ALA A 15 2.58 -2.90 10.06
CA ALA A 15 3.15 -3.30 11.33
C ALA A 15 3.81 -4.69 11.26
N MET A 16 3.17 -5.65 10.59
CA MET A 16 3.74 -6.99 10.42
C MET A 16 4.94 -7.03 9.48
N ILE A 17 4.86 -6.45 8.27
CA ILE A 17 5.98 -6.52 7.32
C ILE A 17 7.19 -5.73 7.84
N THR A 18 6.96 -4.57 8.45
CA THR A 18 8.03 -3.74 9.00
C THR A 18 8.72 -4.43 10.17
N SER A 19 7.97 -5.06 11.08
CA SER A 19 8.59 -5.80 12.19
C SER A 19 9.29 -7.09 11.73
N ALA A 20 8.68 -7.84 10.81
CA ALA A 20 9.20 -9.13 10.39
C ALA A 20 10.37 -9.04 9.39
N ILE A 21 10.35 -8.07 8.48
CA ILE A 21 11.28 -8.00 7.34
C ILE A 21 11.91 -6.60 7.23
N GLY A 22 11.12 -5.53 7.38
CA GLY A 22 11.58 -4.16 7.16
C GLY A 22 12.74 -3.73 8.06
N ILE A 23 12.59 -3.88 9.38
CA ILE A 23 13.62 -3.49 10.35
C ILE A 23 14.89 -4.36 10.21
N PRO A 24 14.80 -5.71 10.19
CA PRO A 24 16.00 -6.53 10.05
C PRO A 24 16.77 -6.27 8.75
N MET A 25 16.06 -6.11 7.62
CA MET A 25 16.72 -6.00 6.31
C MET A 25 17.16 -4.57 5.97
N LEU A 26 16.30 -3.57 6.14
CA LEU A 26 16.62 -2.20 5.73
C LEU A 26 17.36 -1.45 6.83
N VAL A 27 16.97 -1.60 8.09
CA VAL A 27 17.56 -0.80 9.18
C VAL A 27 18.82 -1.45 9.73
N VAL A 28 18.80 -2.75 10.03
CA VAL A 28 19.94 -3.44 10.64
C VAL A 28 21.01 -3.81 9.61
N ALA A 29 20.63 -4.31 8.43
CA ALA A 29 21.60 -4.73 7.42
C ALA A 29 22.07 -3.61 6.47
N HIS A 30 21.21 -2.66 6.10
CA HIS A 30 21.55 -1.57 5.16
C HIS A 30 21.75 -0.21 5.85
N GLY A 31 21.55 -0.10 7.17
CA GLY A 31 21.70 1.15 7.91
C GLY A 31 20.71 2.26 7.50
N ALA A 32 19.63 1.89 6.82
CA ALA A 32 18.65 2.85 6.31
C ALA A 32 17.90 3.55 7.45
N ASN A 33 17.54 4.81 7.24
CA ASN A 33 16.78 5.57 8.23
C ASN A 33 15.37 4.98 8.41
N PRO A 34 15.03 4.45 9.61
CA PRO A 34 13.76 3.77 9.85
C PRO A 34 12.54 4.68 9.66
N ALA A 35 12.66 5.98 9.91
CA ALA A 35 11.56 6.92 9.73
C ALA A 35 11.23 7.11 8.24
N ALA A 36 12.26 7.27 7.40
CA ALA A 36 12.10 7.44 5.96
C ALA A 36 11.57 6.15 5.29
N VAL A 37 12.20 5.00 5.61
CA VAL A 37 11.75 3.69 5.13
C VAL A 37 10.31 3.41 5.54
N GLY A 38 9.97 3.70 6.80
CA GLY A 38 8.63 3.48 7.35
C GLY A 38 7.56 4.30 6.61
N ALA A 39 7.81 5.59 6.38
CA ALA A 39 6.88 6.46 5.66
C ALA A 39 6.63 5.98 4.23
N ILE A 40 7.69 5.67 3.47
CA ILE A 40 7.58 5.22 2.08
C ILE A 40 6.92 3.83 2.02
N ALA A 41 7.30 2.91 2.92
CA ALA A 41 6.71 1.58 2.97
C ALA A 41 5.21 1.62 3.31
N MET A 42 4.79 2.54 4.19
CA MET A 42 3.37 2.73 4.51
C MET A 42 2.60 3.26 3.30
N LEU A 43 3.12 4.26 2.58
CA LEU A 43 2.52 4.78 1.35
C LEU A 43 2.41 3.71 0.25
N ALA A 44 3.47 2.94 0.03
CA ALA A 44 3.46 1.80 -0.88
C ALA A 44 2.48 0.70 -0.44
N GLY A 45 2.28 0.53 0.87
CA GLY A 45 1.30 -0.40 1.44
C GLY A 45 -0.14 -0.04 1.05
N TYR A 46 -0.50 1.24 1.13
CA TYR A 46 -1.81 1.75 0.72
C TYR A 46 -2.09 1.54 -0.76
N CYS A 47 -1.08 1.61 -1.63
CA CYS A 47 -1.26 1.29 -3.04
C CYS A 47 -1.83 -0.14 -3.23
N GLY A 48 -1.40 -1.10 -2.41
CA GLY A 48 -1.99 -2.45 -2.44
C GLY A 48 -3.40 -2.51 -1.86
N THR A 49 -3.70 -1.77 -0.79
CA THR A 49 -5.05 -1.74 -0.20
C THR A 49 -6.09 -1.13 -1.14
N LEU A 50 -5.71 -0.16 -1.97
CA LEU A 50 -6.60 0.43 -2.98
C LEU A 50 -6.95 -0.57 -4.09
N MET A 51 -6.09 -1.54 -4.38
CA MET A 51 -6.28 -2.52 -5.46
C MET A 51 -7.11 -3.75 -5.04
N THR A 52 -7.59 -3.85 -3.79
CA THR A 52 -8.31 -5.03 -3.28
C THR A 52 -9.77 -4.75 -2.96
N PRO A 53 -10.70 -5.66 -3.30
CA PRO A 53 -12.12 -5.53 -2.93
C PRO A 53 -12.34 -5.63 -1.42
N MET A 54 -11.42 -6.20 -0.63
CA MET A 54 -11.57 -6.29 0.83
C MET A 54 -11.45 -4.93 1.55
N ALA A 55 -10.97 -3.88 0.88
CA ALA A 55 -10.82 -2.56 1.47
C ALA A 55 -12.18 -1.83 1.55
N ALA A 56 -12.97 -2.15 2.59
CA ALA A 56 -14.33 -1.64 2.74
C ALA A 56 -14.40 -0.11 2.69
N ASN A 57 -13.54 0.58 3.44
CA ASN A 57 -13.56 2.04 3.57
C ASN A 57 -13.19 2.78 2.27
N PHE A 58 -12.43 2.15 1.37
CA PHE A 58 -11.92 2.79 0.16
C PHE A 58 -12.67 2.36 -1.10
N ASN A 59 -13.16 1.11 -1.13
CA ASN A 59 -13.72 0.51 -2.33
C ASN A 59 -15.21 0.17 -2.16
N ILE A 60 -15.61 -0.51 -1.09
CA ILE A 60 -17.02 -0.97 -0.94
C ILE A 60 -17.96 0.18 -0.55
N VAL A 61 -17.57 1.01 0.41
CA VAL A 61 -18.42 2.10 0.93
C VAL A 61 -18.72 3.13 -0.16
N PRO A 62 -17.74 3.64 -0.95
CA PRO A 62 -18.04 4.59 -2.02
C PRO A 62 -18.88 3.98 -3.15
N VAL A 63 -18.69 2.70 -3.49
CA VAL A 63 -19.54 1.98 -4.46
C VAL A 63 -20.99 1.98 -4.01
N ALA A 64 -21.24 1.65 -2.74
CA ALA A 64 -22.58 1.59 -2.18
C ALA A 64 -23.22 2.99 -2.07
N LEU A 65 -22.45 3.99 -1.62
CA LEU A 65 -22.93 5.37 -1.49
C LEU A 65 -23.27 6.03 -2.83
N LEU A 66 -22.54 5.69 -3.89
CA LEU A 66 -22.75 6.22 -5.24
C LEU A 66 -23.68 5.35 -6.08
N GLU A 67 -24.28 4.30 -5.49
CA GLU A 67 -25.13 3.30 -6.16
C GLU A 67 -24.54 2.83 -7.50
N MET A 68 -23.23 2.61 -7.53
CA MET A 68 -22.56 2.34 -8.80
C MET A 68 -22.98 0.98 -9.37
N ARG A 69 -23.24 0.95 -10.68
CA ARG A 69 -23.59 -0.26 -11.41
C ARG A 69 -22.48 -1.31 -11.43
N ASP A 70 -21.23 -0.87 -11.34
CA ASP A 70 -20.04 -1.74 -11.30
C ASP A 70 -19.42 -1.72 -9.91
N GLN A 71 -19.44 -2.88 -9.23
CA GLN A 71 -18.87 -3.07 -7.91
C GLN A 71 -17.33 -2.90 -7.87
N TYR A 72 -16.67 -2.98 -9.03
CA TYR A 72 -15.23 -2.77 -9.18
C TYR A 72 -14.88 -1.43 -9.82
N GLY A 73 -15.85 -0.54 -10.03
CA GLY A 73 -15.63 0.74 -10.70
C GLY A 73 -14.57 1.61 -10.02
N VAL A 74 -14.56 1.66 -8.68
CA VAL A 74 -13.57 2.41 -7.89
C VAL A 74 -12.18 1.81 -8.07
N ILE A 75 -12.06 0.49 -7.97
CA ILE A 75 -10.77 -0.21 -8.10
C ILE A 75 -10.20 0.03 -9.49
N LYS A 76 -11.00 -0.06 -10.56
CA LYS A 76 -10.55 0.22 -11.94
C LYS A 76 -10.03 1.64 -12.10
N ALA A 77 -10.71 2.63 -11.50
CA ALA A 77 -10.27 4.02 -11.53
C ALA A 77 -8.99 4.25 -10.72
N GLN A 78 -8.82 3.55 -9.59
CA GLN A 78 -7.67 3.68 -8.70
C GLN A 78 -6.45 2.88 -9.15
N LEU A 79 -6.64 1.75 -9.85
CA LEU A 79 -5.56 0.87 -10.32
C LEU A 79 -4.42 1.62 -11.03
N PRO A 80 -4.67 2.48 -12.05
CA PRO A 80 -3.58 3.17 -12.74
C PRO A 80 -2.83 4.13 -11.80
N ILE A 81 -3.55 4.85 -10.93
CA ILE A 81 -2.95 5.80 -9.98
C ILE A 81 -2.13 5.05 -8.93
N ALA A 82 -2.64 3.94 -8.39
CA ALA A 82 -1.95 3.10 -7.43
C ALA A 82 -0.68 2.49 -8.01
N LEU A 83 -0.69 2.07 -9.28
CA LEU A 83 0.49 1.56 -9.96
C LEU A 83 1.55 2.65 -10.19
N ILE A 84 1.14 3.84 -10.64
CA ILE A 84 2.07 4.97 -10.82
C ILE A 84 2.70 5.34 -9.47
N MET A 85 1.88 5.48 -8.42
CA MET A 85 2.37 5.78 -7.07
C MET A 85 3.29 4.68 -6.54
N LEU A 86 2.99 3.41 -6.80
CA LEU A 86 3.84 2.31 -6.40
C LEU A 86 5.23 2.42 -7.06
N VAL A 87 5.27 2.66 -8.38
CA VAL A 87 6.52 2.83 -9.12
C VAL A 87 7.32 4.01 -8.57
N LEU A 88 6.67 5.15 -8.34
CA LEU A 88 7.32 6.32 -7.75
C LEU A 88 7.87 6.03 -6.35
N ASN A 89 7.13 5.34 -5.48
CA ASN A 89 7.62 4.97 -4.15
C ASN A 89 8.81 3.99 -4.21
N ILE A 90 8.83 3.05 -5.17
CA ILE A 90 9.96 2.15 -5.39
C ILE A 90 11.19 2.94 -5.85
N LEU A 91 11.04 3.85 -6.81
CA LEU A 91 12.14 4.70 -7.26
C LEU A 91 12.64 5.59 -6.12
N LEU A 92 11.74 6.17 -5.34
CA LEU A 92 12.09 7.02 -4.20
C LEU A 92 12.86 6.22 -3.14
N MET A 93 12.43 4.99 -2.84
CA MET A 93 13.16 4.10 -1.94
C MET A 93 14.54 3.71 -2.51
N TYR A 94 14.69 3.54 -3.83
CA TYR A 94 15.95 3.18 -4.47
C TYR A 94 16.97 4.33 -4.54
N TYR A 95 16.52 5.57 -4.72
CA TYR A 95 17.42 6.74 -4.83
C TYR A 95 17.73 7.40 -3.48
N PHE A 96 16.90 7.16 -2.45
CA PHE A 96 17.00 7.84 -1.15
C PHE A 96 17.66 6.99 -0.06
N ILE A 97 17.86 5.68 -0.31
CA ILE A 97 18.53 4.69 0.56
C ILE A 97 19.70 4.11 -0.21
#